data_AF-A0A7W1EQF7-F1
#
_entry.id   AF-A0A7W1EQF7-F1
#
_cell.length_a   1.000
_cell.length_b   1.000
_cell.length_c   1.000
_cell.angle_alpha   90.00
_cell.angle_beta   90.00
_cell.angle_gamma   90.00
#
_symmetry.space_group_name_H-M   'P 1'
#
loop_
_entity.id
_entity.type
_entity.pdbx_description
1 polymer ?
#
loop_
_entity_poly.entity_id
_entity_poly.type
_entity_poly.pdbx_seq_one_letter_code
_entity_poly.pdbx_strand_id
1 'polypeptide(L)'
;LRTALGSHAVPDVTGSINAATLNSILASREGIIGAARLFEHLGVSGLNGAGKYLQDARNLLLAGKFVSVEARHAAALRDISPPAGVSAATAFAGDDIVDRNGMDVKLEAGAVLDRAAATNIVSNGAITSRNITNAPTAMQGVPSANYFPSTP
;
A
#
# COMPACT_ATOMS: atom_id res chain seq x y z
N LEU A 1 17.43 2.50 19.83
CA LEU A 1 16.03 2.85 19.53
C LEU A 1 15.03 1.74 19.88
N ARG A 2 15.13 0.52 19.32
CA ARG A 2 14.24 -0.61 19.67
C ARG A 2 14.21 -0.92 21.18
N THR A 3 15.38 -0.98 21.82
CA THR A 3 15.50 -1.15 23.28
C THR A 3 14.84 -0.02 24.08
N ALA A 4 14.80 1.19 23.54
CA ALA A 4 14.16 2.34 24.20
C ALA A 4 12.64 2.36 24.00
N LEU A 5 12.12 1.70 22.96
CA LEU A 5 10.69 1.65 22.63
C LEU A 5 9.97 0.44 23.23
N GLY A 6 10.69 -0.58 23.72
CA GLY A 6 10.11 -1.74 24.40
C GLY A 6 9.02 -2.42 23.55
N SER A 7 7.83 -2.60 24.14
CA SER A 7 6.65 -3.19 23.47
C SER A 7 6.02 -2.31 22.39
N HIS A 8 6.39 -1.03 22.29
CA HIS A 8 5.94 -0.10 21.26
C HIS A 8 6.89 -0.07 20.06
N ALA A 9 8.00 -0.81 20.13
CA ALA A 9 8.91 -0.94 19.01
C ALA A 9 8.19 -1.63 17.84
N VAL A 10 8.36 -1.09 16.63
CA VAL A 10 7.96 -1.78 15.41
C VAL A 10 8.63 -3.17 15.41
N PRO A 11 7.86 -4.25 15.16
CA PRO A 11 8.40 -5.60 15.14
C PRO A 11 9.63 -5.69 14.24
N ASP A 12 10.64 -6.46 14.66
CA ASP A 12 11.77 -6.74 13.80
C ASP A 12 11.30 -7.62 12.63
N VAL A 13 11.34 -7.05 11.43
CA VAL A 13 10.96 -7.71 10.18
C VAL A 13 12.18 -8.15 9.37
N THR A 14 13.39 -7.99 9.88
CA THR A 14 14.62 -8.32 9.15
C THR A 14 14.68 -9.80 8.77
N GLY A 15 14.25 -10.70 9.66
CA GLY A 15 14.12 -12.14 9.38
C GLY A 15 12.92 -12.52 8.49
N SER A 16 12.09 -11.54 8.15
CA SER A 16 10.89 -11.71 7.33
C SER A 16 11.08 -11.34 5.87
N ILE A 17 12.21 -10.74 5.51
CA ILE A 17 12.50 -10.34 4.13
C ILE A 17 13.30 -11.44 3.43
N ASN A 18 12.79 -11.90 2.29
CA ASN A 18 13.54 -12.79 1.42
C ASN A 18 14.60 -11.98 0.65
N ALA A 19 15.80 -11.91 1.21
CA ALA A 19 16.91 -11.13 0.65
C ALA A 19 17.29 -11.59 -0.76
N ALA A 20 17.21 -12.88 -1.07
CA ALA A 20 17.53 -13.39 -2.40
C ALA A 20 16.54 -12.88 -3.45
N THR A 21 15.23 -12.95 -3.16
CA THR A 21 14.18 -12.41 -4.02
C THR A 21 14.31 -10.90 -4.17
N LEU A 22 14.50 -10.17 -3.05
CA LEU A 22 14.69 -8.73 -3.09
C LEU A 22 15.89 -8.34 -3.96
N ASN A 23 17.03 -9.01 -3.81
CA ASN A 23 18.22 -8.75 -4.62
C ASN A 23 17.95 -9.02 -6.11
N SER A 24 17.21 -10.07 -6.44
CA SER A 24 16.81 -10.35 -7.83
C SER A 24 15.92 -9.26 -8.42
N ILE A 25 14.99 -8.70 -7.64
CA ILE A 25 14.11 -7.60 -8.06
C ILE A 25 14.93 -6.32 -8.29
N LEU A 26 15.85 -6.02 -7.37
CA LEU A 26 16.71 -4.83 -7.43
C LEU A 26 17.79 -4.91 -8.51
N ALA A 27 18.06 -6.10 -9.05
CA ALA A 27 19.07 -6.30 -10.09
C ALA A 27 18.67 -5.73 -11.46
N SER A 28 17.40 -5.35 -11.67
CA SER A 28 16.94 -4.79 -12.94
C SER A 28 15.94 -3.65 -12.76
N ARG A 29 15.99 -2.68 -13.68
CA ARG A 29 15.00 -1.59 -13.74
C ARG A 29 13.57 -2.13 -13.87
N GLU A 30 13.38 -3.17 -14.69
CA GLU A 30 12.08 -3.79 -14.89
C GLU A 30 11.56 -4.45 -13.61
N GLY A 31 12.43 -5.17 -12.88
CA GLY A 31 12.09 -5.75 -11.58
C GLY A 31 11.68 -4.66 -10.57
N ILE A 32 12.48 -3.60 -10.44
CA ILE A 32 12.19 -2.47 -9.55
C ILE A 32 10.84 -1.83 -9.89
N ILE A 33 10.60 -1.47 -11.15
CA ILE A 33 9.37 -0.80 -11.57
C ILE A 33 8.18 -1.75 -11.46
N GLY A 34 8.35 -3.03 -11.80
CA GLY A 34 7.31 -4.04 -11.66
C GLY A 34 6.85 -4.22 -10.21
N ALA A 35 7.80 -4.31 -9.28
CA ALA A 35 7.52 -4.39 -7.84
C ALA A 35 6.89 -3.09 -7.31
N ALA A 36 7.45 -1.93 -7.64
CA ALA A 36 6.91 -0.63 -7.23
C ALA A 36 5.46 -0.46 -7.69
N ARG A 37 5.19 -0.72 -8.98
CA ARG A 37 3.83 -0.64 -9.55
C ARG A 37 2.85 -1.54 -8.82
N LEU A 38 3.28 -2.75 -8.46
CA LEU A 38 2.46 -3.67 -7.69
C LEU A 38 2.11 -3.10 -6.31
N PHE A 39 3.09 -2.57 -5.58
CA PHE A 39 2.85 -2.05 -4.23
C PHE A 39 2.01 -0.77 -4.21
N GLU A 40 2.23 0.18 -5.13
CA GLU A 40 1.38 1.38 -5.23
C GLU A 40 -0.08 0.99 -5.54
N HIS A 41 -0.28 0.00 -6.44
CA HIS A 41 -1.62 -0.52 -6.72
C HIS A 41 -2.24 -1.26 -5.52
N LEU A 42 -1.46 -1.99 -4.74
CA LEU A 42 -1.95 -2.61 -3.49
C LEU A 42 -2.37 -1.55 -2.47
N GLY A 43 -1.64 -0.43 -2.37
CA GLY A 43 -2.00 0.71 -1.55
C GLY A 43 -3.36 1.30 -1.93
N VAL A 44 -3.56 1.58 -3.23
CA VAL A 44 -4.84 2.09 -3.75
C VAL A 44 -5.98 1.11 -3.50
N SER A 45 -5.87 -0.11 -4.05
CA SER A 45 -6.95 -1.08 -4.03
C SER A 45 -7.29 -1.59 -2.63
N GLY A 46 -6.28 -1.69 -1.77
CA GLY A 46 -6.46 -2.04 -0.35
C GLY A 46 -7.19 -0.96 0.43
N LEU A 47 -6.83 0.32 0.26
CA LEU A 47 -7.54 1.41 0.93
C LEU A 47 -8.96 1.63 0.38
N ASN A 48 -9.16 1.44 -0.94
CA ASN A 48 -10.49 1.44 -1.54
C ASN A 48 -11.37 0.31 -0.97
N GLY A 49 -10.81 -0.88 -0.76
CA GLY A 49 -11.52 -1.99 -0.11
C GLY A 49 -11.75 -1.77 1.38
N ALA A 50 -10.79 -1.16 2.07
CA ALA A 50 -10.87 -0.85 3.49
C ALA A 50 -11.86 0.28 3.82
N GLY A 51 -12.18 1.14 2.85
CA GLY A 51 -13.08 2.29 3.03
C GLY A 51 -14.42 1.95 3.69
N LYS A 52 -14.98 0.76 3.41
CA LYS A 52 -16.23 0.29 4.04
C LYS A 52 -16.13 0.04 5.55
N TYR A 53 -14.92 -0.10 6.09
CA TYR A 53 -14.67 -0.28 7.52
C TYR A 53 -14.34 1.05 8.23
N LEU A 54 -14.11 2.13 7.48
CA LEU A 54 -13.79 3.45 8.03
C LEU A 54 -15.08 4.24 8.29
N GLN A 55 -15.50 4.30 9.55
CA GLN A 55 -16.72 4.99 9.95
C GLN A 55 -16.51 6.48 10.23
N ASP A 56 -15.30 6.88 10.62
CA ASP A 56 -14.96 8.27 10.91
C ASP A 56 -14.59 9.03 9.62
N ALA A 57 -15.24 10.16 9.38
CA ALA A 57 -15.02 11.00 8.20
C ALA A 57 -13.56 11.49 8.07
N ARG A 58 -12.84 11.69 9.18
CA ARG A 58 -11.43 12.09 9.18
C ARG A 58 -10.54 10.94 8.72
N ASN A 59 -10.85 9.71 9.11
CA ASN A 59 -10.12 8.52 8.66
C ASN A 59 -10.39 8.26 7.17
N LEU A 60 -11.62 8.46 6.71
CA LEU A 60 -11.96 8.43 5.28
C LEU A 60 -11.20 9.50 4.48
N LEU A 61 -11.15 10.73 4.98
CA LEU A 61 -10.40 11.82 4.35
C LEU A 61 -8.90 11.49 4.27
N LEU A 62 -8.33 10.96 5.36
CA LEU A 62 -6.93 10.56 5.38
C LEU A 62 -6.64 9.40 4.42
N ALA A 63 -7.50 8.38 4.39
CA ALA A 63 -7.40 7.28 3.44
C ALA A 63 -7.49 7.77 1.99
N GLY A 64 -8.41 8.68 1.68
CA GLY A 64 -8.53 9.28 0.35
C GLY A 64 -7.29 10.08 -0.07
N LYS A 65 -6.61 10.75 0.87
CA LYS A 65 -5.34 11.43 0.60
C LYS A 65 -4.23 10.44 0.22
N PHE A 66 -4.12 9.31 0.94
CA PHE A 66 -3.17 8.26 0.59
C PHE A 66 -3.48 7.69 -0.80
N VAL A 67 -4.72 7.27 -1.04
CA VAL A 67 -5.16 6.75 -2.35
C VAL A 67 -4.83 7.71 -3.49
N SER A 68 -5.04 9.01 -3.30
CA SER A 68 -4.71 10.00 -4.33
C SER A 68 -3.22 10.03 -4.70
N VAL A 69 -2.32 9.81 -3.74
CA VAL A 69 -0.87 9.79 -3.98
C VAL A 69 -0.45 8.49 -4.63
N GLU A 70 -0.86 7.36 -4.06
CA GLU A 70 -0.54 6.02 -4.55
C GLU A 70 -1.07 5.82 -5.98
N ALA A 71 -2.27 6.32 -6.30
CA ALA A 71 -2.83 6.26 -7.65
C ALA A 71 -1.99 7.07 -8.66
N ARG A 72 -1.53 8.26 -8.27
CA ARG A 72 -0.65 9.07 -9.13
C ARG A 72 0.69 8.37 -9.36
N HIS A 73 1.25 7.72 -8.35
CA HIS A 73 2.49 6.96 -8.50
C HIS A 73 2.30 5.72 -9.37
N ALA A 74 1.25 4.94 -9.14
CA ALA A 74 0.91 3.79 -9.95
C ALA A 74 0.76 4.18 -11.43
N ALA A 75 0.06 5.27 -11.70
CA ALA A 75 -0.15 5.76 -13.05
C ALA A 75 1.16 6.24 -13.70
N ALA A 76 1.99 6.99 -12.98
CA ALA A 76 3.31 7.41 -13.46
C ALA A 76 4.24 6.22 -13.76
N LEU A 77 4.25 5.19 -12.92
CA LEU A 77 5.03 3.97 -13.15
C LEU A 77 4.53 3.19 -14.37
N ARG A 78 3.22 3.20 -14.62
CA ARG A 78 2.60 2.55 -15.78
C ARG A 78 2.88 3.30 -17.08
N ASP A 79 2.96 4.62 -17.05
CA ASP A 79 3.39 5.42 -18.20
C ASP A 79 4.86 5.19 -18.53
N ILE A 80 5.71 5.11 -17.50
CA ILE A 80 7.16 4.88 -17.65
C ILE A 80 7.45 3.44 -18.14
N SER A 81 6.66 2.47 -17.71
CA SER A 81 6.81 1.06 -18.06
C SER A 81 5.44 0.39 -18.07
N PRO A 82 4.76 0.36 -19.23
CA PRO A 82 3.47 -0.30 -19.36
C PRO A 82 3.54 -1.78 -18.93
N PRO A 83 2.49 -2.33 -18.31
CA PRO A 83 2.41 -3.77 -18.08
C PRO A 83 2.45 -4.54 -19.41
N ALA A 84 2.94 -5.79 -19.38
CA ALA A 84 2.95 -6.63 -20.57
C ALA A 84 1.53 -6.78 -21.15
N GLY A 85 1.39 -6.56 -22.46
CA GLY A 85 0.11 -6.63 -23.16
C GLY A 85 -0.79 -5.40 -23.00
N VAL A 86 -0.35 -4.36 -22.26
CA VAL A 86 -1.08 -3.09 -22.11
C VAL A 86 -0.44 -2.03 -23.00
N SER A 87 -1.25 -1.34 -23.79
CA SER A 87 -0.78 -0.23 -24.63
C SER A 87 -0.31 0.93 -23.76
N ALA A 88 0.82 1.55 -24.12
CA ALA A 88 1.32 2.75 -23.46
C ALA A 88 0.28 3.89 -23.45
N ALA A 89 -0.56 3.98 -24.47
CA ALA A 89 -1.58 5.02 -24.58
C ALA A 89 -2.71 4.89 -23.55
N THR A 90 -2.91 3.70 -22.99
CA THR A 90 -3.96 3.42 -21.98
C THR A 90 -3.38 2.93 -20.67
N ALA A 91 -2.04 2.83 -20.56
CA ALA A 91 -1.38 2.24 -19.41
C ALA A 91 -1.67 3.01 -18.13
N PHE A 92 -1.69 4.35 -18.16
CA PHE A 92 -2.00 5.23 -17.02
C PHE A 92 -3.19 4.74 -16.17
N ALA A 93 -4.29 4.32 -16.81
CA ALA A 93 -5.52 3.86 -16.19
C ALA A 93 -6.11 2.67 -16.97
N GLY A 94 -5.37 1.56 -16.98
CA GLY A 94 -5.75 0.36 -17.73
C GLY A 94 -6.91 -0.42 -17.11
N ASP A 95 -7.58 -1.23 -17.91
CA ASP A 95 -8.73 -2.06 -17.51
C ASP A 95 -8.39 -3.10 -16.43
N ASP A 96 -7.10 -3.35 -16.17
CA ASP A 96 -6.62 -4.21 -15.08
C ASP A 96 -6.70 -3.55 -13.70
N ILE A 97 -6.85 -2.22 -13.65
CA ILE A 97 -6.87 -1.42 -12.41
C ILE A 97 -8.09 -0.49 -12.30
N VAL A 98 -8.81 -0.26 -13.39
CA VAL A 98 -10.04 0.53 -13.44
C VAL A 98 -11.18 -0.32 -13.99
N ASP A 99 -12.34 -0.28 -13.32
CA ASP A 99 -13.55 -0.99 -13.74
C ASP A 99 -14.31 -0.26 -14.85
N ARG A 100 -15.38 -0.89 -15.37
CA ARG A 100 -16.19 -0.34 -16.46
C ARG A 100 -16.93 0.95 -16.10
N ASN A 101 -17.03 1.31 -14.82
CA ASN A 101 -17.61 2.56 -14.35
C ASN A 101 -16.55 3.66 -14.18
N GLY A 102 -15.29 3.39 -14.52
CA GLY A 102 -14.19 4.32 -14.29
C GLY A 102 -13.74 4.36 -12.83
N MET A 103 -14.10 3.36 -12.02
CA MET A 103 -13.68 3.28 -10.62
C MET A 103 -12.45 2.39 -10.47
N ASP A 104 -11.52 2.80 -9.63
CA ASP A 104 -10.36 1.98 -9.28
C ASP A 104 -10.81 0.69 -8.57
N VAL A 105 -10.09 -0.40 -8.81
CA VAL A 105 -10.40 -1.70 -8.21
C VAL A 105 -10.25 -1.66 -6.70
N LYS A 106 -11.05 -2.50 -6.02
CA LYS A 106 -11.00 -2.67 -4.56
C LYS A 106 -10.65 -4.10 -4.21
N LEU A 107 -9.76 -4.28 -3.23
CA LEU A 107 -9.36 -5.59 -2.72
C LEU A 107 -9.65 -5.69 -1.23
N GLU A 108 -10.18 -6.84 -0.80
CA GLU A 108 -10.24 -7.16 0.62
C GLU A 108 -8.83 -7.38 1.18
N ALA A 109 -8.65 -7.18 2.49
CA ALA A 109 -7.36 -7.30 3.15
C ALA A 109 -6.66 -8.65 2.88
N GLY A 110 -7.41 -9.76 2.82
CA GLY A 110 -6.87 -11.07 2.46
C GLY A 110 -6.30 -11.12 1.04
N ALA A 111 -6.99 -10.54 0.05
CA ALA A 111 -6.52 -10.50 -1.33
C ALA A 111 -5.30 -9.58 -1.50
N VAL A 112 -5.24 -8.46 -0.77
CA VAL A 112 -4.05 -7.60 -0.71
C VAL A 112 -2.85 -8.40 -0.19
N LEU A 113 -3.07 -9.16 0.88
CA LEU A 113 -2.06 -9.96 1.53
C LEU A 113 -1.54 -11.09 0.62
N ASP A 114 -2.45 -11.82 -0.02
CA ASP A 114 -2.11 -12.90 -0.96
C ASP A 114 -1.27 -12.36 -2.13
N ARG A 115 -1.65 -11.19 -2.66
CA ARG A 115 -0.97 -10.56 -3.79
C ARG A 115 0.39 -9.97 -3.39
N ALA A 116 0.54 -9.47 -2.17
CA ALA A 116 1.84 -9.09 -1.61
C ALA A 116 2.72 -10.33 -1.38
N ALA A 117 2.16 -11.40 -0.82
CA ALA A 117 2.87 -12.66 -0.57
C ALA A 117 3.37 -13.32 -1.86
N ALA A 118 2.61 -13.19 -2.96
CA ALA A 118 2.99 -13.70 -4.28
C ALA A 118 4.31 -13.09 -4.81
N THR A 119 4.74 -11.92 -4.31
CA THR A 119 6.06 -11.35 -4.64
C THR A 119 7.22 -12.14 -4.06
N ASN A 120 6.96 -12.94 -3.02
CA ASN A 120 7.96 -13.61 -2.20
C ASN A 120 9.01 -12.65 -1.60
N ILE A 121 8.72 -11.34 -1.50
CA ILE A 121 9.59 -10.35 -0.82
C ILE A 121 9.49 -10.53 0.70
N VAL A 122 8.28 -10.78 1.19
CA VAL A 122 7.99 -10.98 2.61
C VAL A 122 7.57 -12.43 2.82
N SER A 123 8.21 -13.12 3.77
CA SER A 123 7.90 -14.51 4.09
C SER A 123 6.54 -14.64 4.80
N ASN A 124 5.80 -15.69 4.48
CA ASN A 124 4.44 -15.93 4.99
C ASN A 124 4.33 -15.86 6.52
N GLY A 125 5.38 -16.23 7.27
CA GLY A 125 5.40 -16.15 8.74
C GLY A 125 5.35 -14.73 9.33
N ALA A 126 5.57 -13.69 8.51
CA ALA A 126 5.45 -12.29 8.89
C ALA A 126 4.13 -11.64 8.49
N ILE A 127 3.38 -12.38 7.65
CA ILE A 127 2.16 -12.01 6.93
C ILE A 127 0.93 -12.65 7.58
N THR A 128 1.09 -13.73 8.36
CA THR A 128 0.03 -14.27 9.21
C THR A 128 -0.44 -13.20 10.20
N SER A 129 -1.75 -12.93 10.20
CA SER A 129 -2.51 -12.03 11.09
C SER A 129 -1.76 -11.65 12.38
N ARG A 130 -0.90 -10.63 12.29
CA ARG A 130 -0.42 -9.95 13.48
C ARG A 130 -1.59 -9.12 13.96
N ASN A 131 -2.16 -9.48 15.11
CA ASN A 131 -3.08 -8.61 15.82
C ASN A 131 -2.37 -7.27 16.01
N ILE A 132 -2.75 -6.26 15.21
CA ILE A 132 -2.30 -4.90 15.40
C ILE A 132 -3.09 -4.40 16.63
N THR A 133 -2.61 -4.75 17.82
CA THR A 133 -3.25 -4.40 19.09
C THR A 133 -3.23 -2.89 19.37
N ASN A 134 -2.46 -2.14 18.59
CA ASN A 134 -2.43 -0.68 18.54
C ASN A 134 -3.13 -0.11 17.30
N ALA A 135 -3.98 -0.87 16.62
CA ALA A 135 -4.79 -0.33 15.52
C ALA A 135 -5.57 0.87 16.06
N PRO A 136 -5.56 2.03 15.36
CA PRO A 136 -6.23 3.23 15.82
C PRO A 136 -7.67 2.92 16.21
N THR A 137 -7.98 3.02 17.50
CA THR A 137 -9.37 3.01 17.95
C THR A 137 -10.03 4.29 17.44
N ALA A 138 -11.37 4.31 17.33
CA ALA A 138 -12.11 5.52 16.93
C ALA A 138 -11.78 6.76 17.80
N MET A 139 -11.17 6.56 18.98
CA MET A 139 -10.71 7.59 19.90
C MET A 139 -9.27 8.09 19.65
N GLN A 140 -8.44 7.36 18.90
CA GLN A 140 -7.06 7.75 18.58
C GLN A 140 -6.96 8.71 17.37
N GLY A 141 -8.08 8.98 16.70
CA GLY A 141 -8.25 10.02 15.68
C GLY A 141 -8.85 11.33 16.20
N VAL A 142 -8.95 11.52 17.53
CA VAL A 142 -9.33 12.82 18.09
C VAL A 142 -8.13 13.75 17.91
N PRO A 143 -8.21 14.78 17.06
CA PRO A 143 -7.10 15.68 16.84
C PRO A 143 -6.74 16.34 18.17
N SER A 144 -5.49 16.20 18.62
CA SER A 144 -4.93 17.27 19.41
C SER A 144 -4.95 18.51 18.53
N ALA A 145 -5.50 19.61 19.06
CA ALA A 145 -5.49 20.87 18.35
C ALA A 145 -4.07 21.13 17.84
N ASN A 146 -3.91 21.31 16.52
CA ASN A 146 -2.69 21.72 15.78
C ASN A 146 -1.90 20.62 15.05
N TYR A 147 -2.52 19.87 14.12
CA TYR A 147 -1.74 19.13 13.10
C TYR A 147 -1.19 20.04 11.98
N PHE A 148 -1.72 21.26 11.83
CA PHE A 148 -1.13 22.30 11.00
C PHE A 148 -0.74 23.48 11.90
N PRO A 149 0.53 23.94 11.93
CA PRO A 149 0.87 25.19 12.58
C PRO A 149 0.06 26.33 11.93
N SER A 150 -0.40 27.28 12.73
CA SER A 150 -1.24 28.41 12.30
C SER A 150 -0.51 29.47 11.45
N THR A 151 0.56 29.10 10.76
CA THR A 151 1.30 30.01 9.87
C THR A 151 1.77 29.27 8.61
N PRO A 152 1.53 29.84 7.41
CA PRO A 152 1.89 29.23 6.13
C PRO A 152 3.40 29.06 5.94
#